data_AF-A0A7L9WRZ9-F1
#
_entry.id   AF-A0A7L9WRZ9-F1
#
_cell.length_a   1.000
_cell.length_b   1.000
_cell.length_c   1.000
_cell.angle_alpha   90.00
_cell.angle_beta   90.00
_cell.angle_gamma   90.00
#
_symmetry.space_group_name_H-M   'P 1'
#
loop_
_entity.id
_entity.type
_entity.pdbx_description
1 polymer ?
#
loop_
_entity_poly.entity_id
_entity_poly.type
_entity_poly.pdbx_seq_one_letter_code
_entity_poly.pdbx_strand_id
1 'polypeptide(L)'
;MRQNVLKIYLSDAEWDHVVGMAESVSMPMSGFARTFLVTQKPPRPKASGVTVEAVAALNRCGAFLNQFARVACRSQTLSPAEIREVTAAREHLLAIAEQLTGDRP
;
A
#
# COMPACT_ATOMS: atom_id res chain seq x y z
N MET A 1 33.18 10.41 23.29
CA MET A 1 31.91 9.80 22.83
C MET A 1 32.15 8.31 22.63
N ARG A 2 31.49 7.41 23.39
CA ARG A 2 31.66 5.96 23.21
C ARG A 2 30.80 5.50 22.03
N GLN A 3 31.42 4.90 21.02
CA GLN A 3 30.70 4.22 19.94
C GLN A 3 30.66 2.73 20.25
N ASN A 4 29.46 2.20 20.56
CA ASN A 4 29.27 0.77 20.74
C ASN A 4 29.03 0.15 19.36
N VAL A 5 30.07 -0.45 18.79
CA VAL A 5 30.00 -1.15 17.50
C VAL A 5 29.82 -2.63 17.75
N LEU A 6 28.67 -3.18 17.35
CA LEU A 6 28.43 -4.62 17.32
C LEU A 6 28.74 -5.13 15.91
N LYS A 7 29.68 -6.08 15.80
CA LYS A 7 29.98 -6.78 14.55
C LYS A 7 29.35 -8.16 14.58
N ILE A 8 28.56 -8.47 13.55
CA ILE A 8 27.92 -9.77 13.36
C ILE A 8 28.48 -10.32 12.05
N TYR A 9 28.96 -11.56 12.10
CA TYR A 9 29.43 -12.27 10.91
C TYR A 9 28.35 -13.27 10.51
N LEU A 10 27.95 -13.21 9.25
CA LEU A 10 26.96 -14.10 8.64
C LEU A 10 27.60 -14.75 7.42
N SER A 11 27.24 -15.99 7.15
CA SER A 11 27.48 -16.60 5.84
C SER A 11 26.60 -15.95 4.77
N ASP A 12 26.93 -16.16 3.49
CA ASP A 12 26.16 -15.60 2.37
C ASP A 12 24.69 -16.04 2.42
N ALA A 13 24.43 -17.31 2.75
CA ALA A 13 23.06 -17.83 2.87
C ALA A 13 22.28 -17.20 4.03
N GLU A 14 22.93 -16.95 5.16
CA GLU A 14 22.32 -16.26 6.31
C GLU A 14 22.07 -14.78 5.99
N TRP A 15 22.99 -14.14 5.27
CA TRP A 15 22.84 -12.76 4.80
C TRP A 15 21.62 -12.63 3.89
N ASP A 16 21.51 -13.46 2.86
CA ASP A 16 20.39 -13.45 1.91
C ASP A 16 19.06 -13.68 2.63
N HIS A 17 19.03 -14.60 3.60
CA HIS A 17 17.84 -14.85 4.40
C HIS A 17 17.41 -13.63 5.23
N VAL A 18 18.36 -12.95 5.87
CA VAL A 18 18.08 -11.75 6.68
C VAL A 18 17.67 -10.55 5.79
N VAL A 19 18.27 -10.41 4.61
CA VAL A 19 17.86 -9.43 3.60
C VAL A 19 16.42 -9.66 3.18
N GLY A 20 16.05 -10.89 2.83
CA GLY A 20 14.67 -11.23 2.47
C GLY A 20 13.67 -10.92 3.60
N MET A 21 14.04 -11.15 4.86
CA MET A 21 13.20 -10.77 6.00
C MET A 21 13.03 -9.25 6.12
N ALA A 22 14.11 -8.47 5.95
CA ALA A 22 14.05 -7.01 6.01
C ALA A 22 13.22 -6.41 4.86
N GLU A 23 13.34 -6.98 3.66
CA GLU A 23 12.54 -6.61 2.48
C GLU A 23 11.06 -6.94 2.67
N SER A 24 10.74 -8.11 3.23
CA SER A 24 9.34 -8.52 3.49
C SER A 24 8.58 -7.57 4.41
N VAL A 25 9.29 -6.76 5.19
CA VAL A 25 8.73 -5.74 6.09
C VAL A 25 9.03 -4.31 5.64
N SER A 26 9.60 -4.14 4.44
CA SER A 26 9.98 -2.84 3.85
C SER A 26 10.85 -1.98 4.77
N MET A 27 11.79 -2.59 5.49
CA MET A 27 12.72 -1.89 6.38
C MET A 27 14.15 -1.94 5.86
N PRO A 28 14.93 -0.84 5.97
CA PRO A 28 16.37 -0.89 5.78
C PRO A 28 17.02 -1.86 6.78
N MET A 29 18.06 -2.56 6.36
CA MET A 29 18.77 -3.58 7.17
C MET A 29 19.19 -3.07 8.56
N SER A 30 19.67 -1.83 8.64
CA SER A 30 20.08 -1.20 9.91
C SER A 30 18.91 -0.99 10.88
N GLY A 31 17.72 -0.68 10.36
CA GLY A 31 16.48 -0.56 11.13
C GLY A 31 15.95 -1.93 11.56
N PHE A 32 15.95 -2.90 10.65
CA PHE A 32 15.55 -4.28 10.93
C PHE A 32 16.41 -4.88 12.05
N ALA A 33 17.74 -4.82 11.92
CA ALA A 33 18.68 -5.36 12.89
C ALA A 33 18.52 -4.70 14.27
N ARG A 34 18.37 -3.37 14.33
CA ARG A 34 18.14 -2.66 15.59
C ARG A 34 16.84 -3.10 16.27
N THR A 35 15.75 -3.17 15.51
CA THR A 35 14.46 -3.61 16.07
C THR A 35 14.57 -5.05 16.57
N PHE A 36 15.10 -5.96 15.76
CA PHE A 36 15.28 -7.36 16.14
C PHE A 36 16.14 -7.52 17.40
N LEU A 37 17.26 -6.79 17.51
CA LEU A 37 18.14 -6.85 18.68
C LEU A 37 17.47 -6.36 19.96
N VAL A 38 16.53 -5.40 19.86
CA VAL A 38 15.81 -4.84 21.02
C VAL A 38 14.60 -5.70 21.40
N THR A 39 13.85 -6.20 20.43
CA THR A 39 12.57 -6.89 20.65
C THR A 39 12.71 -8.41 20.68
N GLN A 40 13.84 -8.95 20.22
CA GLN A 40 14.08 -10.38 19.94
C GLN A 40 13.01 -11.02 19.03
N LYS A 41 12.28 -10.20 18.29
CA LYS A 41 11.21 -10.63 17.39
C LYS A 41 11.38 -9.89 16.07
N PRO A 42 11.36 -10.58 14.92
CA PRO A 42 11.38 -9.89 13.64
C PRO A 42 10.16 -8.95 13.59
N PRO A 43 10.32 -7.73 13.05
CA PRO A 43 9.18 -6.86 12.77
C PRO A 43 8.13 -7.67 12.01
N ARG A 44 6.86 -7.50 12.37
CA ARG A 44 5.82 -8.10 11.55
C ARG A 44 5.77 -7.34 10.22
N PRO A 45 5.62 -8.02 9.07
CA PRO A 45 5.26 -7.33 7.84
C PRO A 45 4.09 -6.41 8.17
N LYS A 46 4.14 -5.16 7.72
CA LYS A 46 2.91 -4.39 7.57
C LYS A 46 2.15 -5.08 6.45
N ALA A 47 1.47 -6.17 6.80
CA ALA A 47 0.55 -6.86 5.93
C ALA A 47 -0.69 -5.96 5.78
N SER A 48 -0.56 -4.88 5.02
CA SER A 48 -1.62 -4.55 4.10
C SER A 48 -1.10 -5.00 2.75
N GLY A 49 -1.71 -6.05 2.16
CA GLY A 49 -1.47 -6.41 0.75
C GLY A 49 -1.80 -5.28 -0.24
N VAL A 50 -2.19 -4.12 0.30
CA VAL A 50 -2.44 -2.86 -0.36
C VAL A 50 -1.16 -2.04 -0.30
N THR A 51 -0.51 -1.90 -1.45
CA THR A 51 0.64 -1.01 -1.60
C THR A 51 0.18 0.45 -1.63
N VAL A 52 1.04 1.38 -1.24
CA VAL A 52 0.75 2.83 -1.31
C VAL A 52 0.42 3.23 -2.76
N GLU A 53 1.05 2.55 -3.72
CA GLU A 53 0.85 2.71 -5.15
C GLU A 53 -0.57 2.30 -5.58
N ALA A 54 -1.13 1.23 -4.99
CA ALA A 54 -2.50 0.79 -5.26
C ALA A 54 -3.52 1.82 -4.76
N VAL A 55 -3.31 2.38 -3.56
CA VAL A 55 -4.15 3.46 -3.03
C VAL A 55 -4.08 4.71 -3.90
N ALA A 56 -2.87 5.09 -4.33
CA ALA A 56 -2.65 6.24 -5.20
C ALA A 56 -3.32 6.05 -6.59
N ALA A 57 -3.24 4.83 -7.15
CA ALA A 57 -3.91 4.49 -8.40
C ALA A 57 -5.44 4.60 -8.27
N LEU A 58 -6.01 4.08 -7.19
CA LEU A 58 -7.44 4.14 -6.94
C LEU A 58 -7.94 5.59 -6.78
N ASN A 59 -7.19 6.42 -6.05
CA ASN A 59 -7.51 7.83 -5.90
C ASN A 59 -7.51 8.58 -7.25
N ARG A 60 -6.55 8.27 -8.14
CA ARG A 60 -6.54 8.82 -9.51
C ARG A 60 -7.77 8.43 -10.30
N CYS A 61 -8.19 7.16 -10.24
CA CYS A 61 -9.42 6.70 -10.91
C CYS A 61 -10.66 7.45 -10.40
N GLY A 62 -10.80 7.61 -9.09
CA GLY A 62 -11.89 8.39 -8.49
C GLY A 62 -11.87 9.86 -8.90
N ALA A 63 -10.69 10.49 -8.94
CA ALA A 63 -10.54 11.87 -9.38
C ALA A 63 -10.95 12.07 -10.84
N PHE A 64 -10.54 11.17 -11.74
CA PHE A 64 -10.94 11.21 -13.15
C PHE A 64 -12.44 11.00 -13.34
N LEU A 65 -13.03 10.05 -12.61
CA LEU A 65 -14.48 9.81 -12.68
C LEU A 65 -15.27 11.04 -12.21
N ASN A 66 -14.82 11.69 -11.13
CA ASN A 66 -15.45 12.91 -10.64
C ASN A 66 -15.31 14.08 -11.64
N GLN A 67 -14.13 14.24 -12.24
CA GLN A 67 -13.92 15.25 -13.27
C GLN A 67 -14.81 15.00 -14.49
N PHE A 68 -14.89 13.75 -14.96
CA PHE A 68 -15.77 13.34 -16.04
C PHE A 68 -17.23 13.69 -15.71
N ALA A 69 -17.73 13.28 -14.54
CA ALA A 69 -19.10 13.56 -14.11
C ALA A 69 -19.39 15.08 -14.06
N ARG A 70 -18.45 15.89 -13.57
CA ARG A 70 -18.57 17.35 -13.52
C ARG A 70 -18.59 18.01 -14.92
N VAL A 71 -17.85 17.46 -15.88
CA VAL A 71 -17.87 17.94 -17.26
C VAL A 71 -19.19 17.53 -17.91
N ALA A 72 -19.55 16.26 -17.84
CA ALA A 72 -20.78 15.70 -18.35
C ALA A 72 -22.05 16.40 -17.84
N CYS A 73 -22.10 16.70 -16.54
CA CYS A 73 -23.23 17.42 -15.94
C CYS A 73 -23.33 18.86 -16.48
N ARG A 74 -22.18 19.54 -16.68
CA ARG A 74 -22.15 20.88 -17.25
C ARG A 74 -22.48 20.91 -18.75
N SER A 75 -22.03 19.90 -19.49
CA SER A 75 -22.29 19.80 -20.94
C SER A 75 -23.67 19.24 -21.26
N GLN A 76 -24.35 18.61 -20.29
CA GLN A 76 -25.64 17.92 -20.47
C GLN A 76 -25.61 16.88 -21.61
N THR A 77 -24.44 16.29 -21.85
CA THR A 77 -24.20 15.41 -23.01
C THR A 77 -24.50 13.94 -22.74
N LEU A 78 -24.79 13.55 -21.50
CA LEU A 78 -25.05 12.15 -21.16
C LEU A 78 -26.54 11.83 -21.19
N SER A 79 -26.85 10.74 -21.86
CA SER A 79 -28.14 10.06 -21.77
C SER A 79 -28.33 9.40 -20.39
N PRO A 80 -29.58 9.08 -20.02
CA PRO A 80 -29.87 8.33 -18.79
C PRO A 80 -29.17 6.97 -18.72
N ALA A 81 -28.87 6.34 -19.87
CA ALA A 81 -28.12 5.08 -19.91
C ALA A 81 -26.66 5.28 -19.50
N GLU A 82 -26.00 6.31 -20.03
CA GLU A 82 -24.61 6.60 -19.70
C GLU A 82 -24.44 7.06 -18.26
N ILE A 83 -25.43 7.78 -17.70
CA ILE A 83 -25.44 8.14 -16.27
C ILE A 83 -25.45 6.88 -15.39
N ARG A 84 -26.17 5.82 -15.78
CA ARG A 84 -26.19 4.55 -15.04
C ARG A 84 -24.83 3.86 -15.10
N GLU A 85 -24.16 3.86 -16.25
CA GLU A 85 -22.81 3.28 -16.38
C GLU A 85 -21.77 4.01 -15.51
N VAL A 86 -21.82 5.34 -15.47
CA VAL A 86 -20.95 6.15 -14.58
C VAL A 86 -21.21 5.84 -13.12
N THR A 87 -22.48 5.64 -12.75
CA THR A 87 -22.86 5.26 -11.39
C THR A 87 -22.36 3.86 -11.05
N ALA A 88 -22.49 2.89 -11.95
CA ALA A 88 -21.96 1.54 -11.76
C ALA A 88 -20.42 1.55 -11.61
N ALA A 89 -19.72 2.36 -12.41
CA ALA A 89 -18.27 2.54 -12.29
C ALA A 89 -17.87 3.11 -10.92
N ARG A 90 -18.64 4.07 -10.37
CA ARG A 90 -18.45 4.59 -9.01
C ARG A 90 -18.59 3.49 -7.97
N GLU A 91 -19.68 2.72 -8.02
CA GLU A 91 -19.93 1.64 -7.06
C GLU A 91 -18.83 0.59 -7.09
N HIS A 92 -18.34 0.24 -8.27
CA HIS A 92 -17.25 -0.73 -8.41
C HIS A 92 -15.94 -0.22 -7.79
N LEU A 93 -15.58 1.05 -8.01
CA LEU A 93 -14.40 1.66 -7.38
C LEU A 93 -14.53 1.73 -5.84
N LEU A 94 -15.73 2.00 -5.33
CA LEU A 94 -16.01 2.01 -3.90
C LEU A 94 -15.86 0.62 -3.29
N ALA A 95 -16.42 -0.42 -3.92
CA ALA A 95 -16.27 -1.80 -3.45
C ALA A 95 -14.80 -2.24 -3.39
N ILE A 96 -13.98 -1.84 -4.36
CA ILE A 96 -12.53 -2.09 -4.33
C ILE A 96 -11.89 -1.34 -3.16
N ALA A 97 -12.23 -0.06 -2.94
CA ALA A 97 -11.70 0.73 -1.84
C ALA A 97 -11.99 0.09 -0.47
N GLU A 98 -13.22 -0.36 -0.26
CA GLU A 98 -13.66 -0.99 1.01
C GLU A 98 -12.94 -2.31 1.29
N GLN A 99 -12.66 -3.10 0.24
CA GLN A 99 -11.86 -4.33 0.37
C GLN A 99 -10.40 -4.06 0.74
N LEU A 100 -9.85 -2.91 0.33
CA LEU A 100 -8.46 -2.54 0.60
C LEU A 100 -8.25 -2.01 2.03
N THR A 101 -9.27 -1.45 2.66
CA THR A 101 -9.15 -0.91 4.03
C THR A 101 -8.94 -1.97 5.11
N GLY A 102 -9.14 -3.27 4.84
CA GLY A 102 -8.84 -4.37 5.78
C GLY A 102 -9.70 -4.41 7.04
N ASP A 103 -10.41 -3.33 7.38
CA ASP A 103 -11.36 -3.25 8.49
C ASP A 103 -12.76 -3.70 8.01
N ARG A 104 -12.98 -5.02 8.02
CA ARG A 104 -14.32 -5.55 8.32
C ARG A 104 -14.34 -5.95 9.81
N PRO A 105 -15.41 -5.64 10.56
CA PRO A 105 -15.56 -6.08 11.94
C PRO A 105 -15.56 -7.62 12.06
#